data_AF-A0A3B6U5S1-F1
#
_entry.id   AF-A0A3B6U5S1-F1
#
_cell.length_a   1.000
_cell.length_b   1.000
_cell.length_c   1.000
_cell.angle_alpha   90.00
_cell.angle_beta   90.00
_cell.angle_gamma   90.00
#
_symmetry.space_group_name_H-M   'P 1'
#
loop_
_entity.id
_entity.type
_entity.pdbx_description
1 polymer ?
#
loop_
_entity_poly.entity_id
_entity_poly.type
_entity_poly.pdbx_seq_one_letter_code
_entity_poly.pdbx_strand_id
1 'polypeptide(L)'
;MDAGALAGCLRDKSVLITGSTGFLGKLFVEKILRVQPAVKKIYLLVRASHGASAEQRVMSEVTGEAVFDIQREKYGPVGFQNFIKEKVVPIDGDIMHDNLGLDSAQVSVLTKEVDAIINGAATTNFYERYDVALNSNALGAKNVCEFGKKCCNMKLLLHVSTAFVAGTQEGLLLERAFHNGETLREGYYLDIEEELQLVRNVKTELMEALSDSSEKLEKSKMKELGLKRACHFGWPNVYTLTKAMGEILLGQYKGELPIVIIRPTMVTSTYQDPFPGWIEGTRTIDALIVAYDEQALPCFLGDRNDIIDLLRRQQLNMAKDGNKDMQCRWWKP
;
A
#
# COMPACT_ATOMS: atom_id res chain seq x y z
N MET A 1 10.61 16.60 14.24
CA MET A 1 9.16 16.92 14.31
C MET A 1 8.53 15.94 15.28
N ASP A 2 7.89 16.43 16.34
CA ASP A 2 7.13 15.59 17.28
C ASP A 2 5.85 15.07 16.61
N ALA A 3 5.35 13.91 17.04
CA ALA A 3 4.13 13.28 16.54
C ALA A 3 2.90 14.20 16.65
N GLY A 4 2.85 15.06 17.68
CA GLY A 4 1.80 16.07 17.82
C GLY A 4 1.81 17.13 16.70
N ALA A 5 2.99 17.55 16.24
CA ALA A 5 3.13 18.48 15.13
C ALA A 5 2.70 17.87 13.80
N LEU A 6 3.02 16.58 13.57
CA LEU A 6 2.58 15.81 12.40
C LEU A 6 1.06 15.60 12.37
N ALA A 7 0.45 15.27 13.52
CA ALA A 7 -1.00 15.19 13.62
C ALA A 7 -1.67 16.54 13.34
N GLY A 8 -1.04 17.64 13.78
CA GLY A 8 -1.48 19.01 13.48
C GLY A 8 -1.61 19.32 11.98
N CYS A 9 -0.75 18.74 11.14
CA CYS A 9 -0.78 18.94 9.68
C CYS A 9 -2.07 18.42 9.01
N LEU A 10 -2.79 17.50 9.66
CA LEU A 10 -4.04 16.92 9.13
C LEU A 10 -5.31 17.59 9.70
N ARG A 11 -5.17 18.57 10.59
CA ARG A 11 -6.31 19.32 11.12
C ARG A 11 -7.01 20.08 10.01
N ASP A 12 -8.34 19.97 9.95
CA ASP A 12 -9.20 20.62 8.95
C ASP A 12 -8.84 20.28 7.50
N LYS A 13 -8.06 19.19 7.29
CA LYS A 13 -7.65 18.69 5.98
C LYS A 13 -8.53 17.53 5.53
N SER A 14 -8.73 17.40 4.23
CA SER A 14 -9.34 16.21 3.64
C SER A 14 -8.28 15.29 3.06
N VAL A 15 -8.36 14.00 3.38
CA VAL A 15 -7.39 12.98 2.93
C VAL A 15 -8.11 11.96 2.05
N LEU A 16 -7.57 11.68 0.87
CA LEU A 16 -8.00 10.53 0.05
C LEU A 16 -7.06 9.36 0.32
N ILE A 17 -7.61 8.19 0.66
CA ILE A 17 -6.86 6.97 0.91
C ILE A 17 -7.30 5.90 -0.07
N THR A 18 -6.35 5.35 -0.82
CA THR A 18 -6.55 4.15 -1.64
C THR A 18 -6.01 2.93 -0.89
N GLY A 19 -6.64 1.77 -1.07
CA GLY A 19 -6.21 0.53 -0.39
C GLY A 19 -6.54 0.50 1.10
N SER A 20 -7.58 1.24 1.52
CA SER A 20 -8.07 1.30 2.89
C SER A 20 -8.58 -0.04 3.43
N THR A 21 -9.00 -0.95 2.54
CA THR A 21 -9.37 -2.33 2.88
C THR A 21 -8.16 -3.25 3.06
N GLY A 22 -6.94 -2.79 2.81
CA GLY A 22 -5.71 -3.50 3.13
C GLY A 22 -5.24 -3.22 4.56
N PHE A 23 -4.41 -4.11 5.10
CA PHE A 23 -3.89 -4.06 6.48
C PHE A 23 -3.34 -2.69 6.88
N LEU A 24 -2.36 -2.17 6.13
CA LEU A 24 -1.73 -0.88 6.42
C LEU A 24 -2.71 0.30 6.20
N GLY A 25 -3.63 0.17 5.24
CA GLY A 25 -4.66 1.16 4.96
C GLY A 25 -5.59 1.38 6.16
N LYS A 26 -6.02 0.30 6.81
CA LYS A 26 -6.82 0.35 8.05
C LYS A 26 -6.10 1.07 9.17
N LEU A 27 -4.82 0.76 9.36
CA LEU A 27 -3.99 1.42 10.36
C LEU A 27 -3.85 2.92 10.07
N PHE A 28 -3.71 3.33 8.80
CA PHE A 28 -3.70 4.76 8.47
C PHE A 28 -5.03 5.42 8.83
N VAL A 29 -6.16 4.83 8.46
CA VAL A 29 -7.50 5.37 8.77
C VAL A 29 -7.70 5.48 10.29
N GLU A 30 -7.46 4.39 11.01
CA GLU A 30 -7.55 4.32 12.47
C GLU A 30 -6.67 5.37 13.14
N LYS A 31 -5.40 5.43 12.72
CA LYS A 31 -4.41 6.31 13.33
C LYS A 31 -4.80 7.76 13.14
N ILE A 32 -5.19 8.17 11.93
CA ILE A 32 -5.61 9.54 11.63
C ILE A 32 -6.82 9.91 12.49
N LEU A 33 -7.85 9.07 12.51
CA LEU A 33 -9.07 9.33 13.28
C LEU A 33 -8.81 9.39 14.80
N ARG A 34 -7.88 8.58 15.32
CA ARG A 34 -7.54 8.59 16.76
C ARG A 34 -6.74 9.81 17.17
N VAL A 35 -5.68 10.13 16.41
CA VAL A 35 -4.69 11.14 16.80
C VAL A 35 -5.06 12.54 16.32
N GLN A 36 -5.87 12.64 15.27
CA GLN A 36 -6.39 13.90 14.74
C GLN A 36 -7.90 13.79 14.46
N PRO A 37 -8.75 13.79 15.50
CA PRO A 37 -10.20 13.76 15.32
C PRO A 37 -10.77 15.02 14.64
N ALA A 38 -9.99 16.11 14.55
CA ALA A 38 -10.36 17.32 13.81
C ALA A 38 -9.98 17.27 12.32
N VAL A 39 -9.63 16.11 11.76
CA VAL A 39 -9.58 15.92 10.30
C VAL A 39 -10.95 16.26 9.70
N LYS A 40 -10.97 16.91 8.53
CA LYS A 40 -12.22 17.36 7.91
C LYS A 40 -13.00 16.17 7.35
N LYS A 41 -12.40 15.46 6.39
CA LYS A 41 -12.96 14.25 5.76
C LYS A 41 -11.84 13.27 5.42
N ILE A 42 -12.12 11.98 5.52
CA ILE A 42 -11.30 10.90 5.00
C ILE A 42 -12.11 10.20 3.91
N TYR A 43 -11.71 10.43 2.67
CA TYR A 43 -12.28 9.79 1.49
C TYR A 43 -11.62 8.43 1.29
N LEU A 44 -12.41 7.35 1.29
CA LEU A 44 -11.89 5.99 1.13
C LEU A 44 -12.29 5.44 -0.22
N LEU A 45 -11.33 5.37 -1.14
CA LEU A 45 -11.54 4.76 -2.45
C LEU A 45 -11.54 3.24 -2.31
N VAL A 46 -12.69 2.61 -2.57
CA VAL A 46 -12.87 1.16 -2.53
C VAL A 46 -13.56 0.70 -3.80
N ARG A 47 -13.18 -0.48 -4.29
CA ARG A 47 -13.86 -1.07 -5.46
C ARG A 47 -15.20 -1.64 -5.02
N ALA A 48 -16.30 -1.17 -5.59
CA ALA A 48 -17.63 -1.68 -5.33
C ALA A 48 -18.45 -1.68 -6.64
N SER A 49 -19.74 -2.04 -6.55
CA SER A 49 -20.65 -1.97 -7.69
C SER A 49 -21.42 -0.64 -7.77
N HIS A 50 -21.59 0.02 -6.62
CA HIS A 50 -22.25 1.31 -6.46
C HIS A 50 -21.99 1.86 -5.05
N GLY A 51 -22.36 3.13 -4.81
CA GLY A 51 -22.12 3.84 -3.55
C GLY A 51 -22.59 3.12 -2.27
N ALA A 52 -23.78 2.48 -2.29
CA ALA A 52 -24.27 1.72 -1.12
C ALA A 52 -23.40 0.50 -0.80
N SER A 53 -22.85 -0.17 -1.82
CA SER A 53 -21.89 -1.26 -1.63
C SER A 53 -20.55 -0.75 -1.13
N ALA A 54 -20.10 0.43 -1.56
CA ALA A 54 -18.88 1.05 -1.04
C ALA A 54 -19.02 1.37 0.45
N GLU A 55 -20.18 1.89 0.87
CA GLU A 55 -20.49 2.15 2.27
C GLU A 55 -20.48 0.87 3.11
N GLN A 56 -21.23 -0.15 2.68
CA GLN A 56 -21.25 -1.44 3.35
C GLN A 56 -19.85 -2.04 3.46
N ARG A 57 -19.06 -1.98 2.38
CA ARG A 57 -17.70 -2.52 2.34
C ARG A 57 -16.76 -1.80 3.31
N VAL A 58 -16.80 -0.47 3.38
CA VAL A 58 -16.01 0.28 4.37
C VAL A 58 -16.47 -0.05 5.79
N MET A 59 -17.77 -0.18 6.01
CA MET A 59 -18.30 -0.55 7.33
C MET A 59 -17.82 -1.93 7.78
N SER A 60 -17.88 -2.93 6.90
CA SER A 60 -17.51 -4.31 7.23
C SER A 60 -16.00 -4.55 7.22
N GLU A 61 -15.31 -4.12 6.15
CA GLU A 61 -13.90 -4.42 5.92
C GLU A 61 -12.96 -3.33 6.43
N VAL A 62 -13.43 -2.24 7.03
CA VAL A 62 -12.52 -1.20 7.56
C VAL A 62 -12.92 -0.85 8.98
N THR A 63 -14.02 -0.11 9.17
CA THR A 63 -14.37 0.44 10.48
C THR A 63 -14.96 -0.60 11.43
N GLY A 64 -15.36 -1.76 10.92
CA GLY A 64 -15.83 -2.92 11.68
C GLY A 64 -14.70 -3.73 12.31
N GLU A 65 -13.48 -3.57 11.83
CA GLU A 65 -12.33 -4.34 12.32
C GLU A 65 -11.94 -3.98 13.76
N ALA A 66 -11.36 -4.95 14.48
CA ALA A 66 -10.98 -4.82 15.89
C ALA A 66 -9.97 -3.68 16.16
N VAL A 67 -9.21 -3.26 15.14
CA VAL A 67 -8.28 -2.12 15.26
C VAL A 67 -8.98 -0.82 15.70
N PHE A 68 -10.29 -0.71 15.43
CA PHE A 68 -11.12 0.43 15.81
C PHE A 68 -11.79 0.29 17.21
N ASP A 69 -11.50 -0.77 17.97
CA ASP A 69 -12.12 -0.99 19.29
C ASP A 69 -11.82 0.14 20.28
N ILE A 70 -10.61 0.69 20.26
CA ILE A 70 -10.23 1.82 21.13
C ILE A 70 -11.16 3.03 20.90
N GLN A 71 -11.51 3.33 19.65
CA GLN A 71 -12.44 4.41 19.33
C GLN A 71 -13.87 4.04 19.70
N ARG A 72 -14.28 2.78 19.47
CA ARG A 72 -15.61 2.30 19.85
C ARG A 72 -15.85 2.40 21.35
N GLU A 73 -14.86 2.03 22.16
CA GLU A 73 -14.90 2.17 23.62
C GLU A 73 -14.96 3.64 24.02
N LYS A 74 -14.11 4.50 23.41
CA LYS A 74 -14.06 5.94 23.71
C LYS A 74 -15.38 6.67 23.43
N TYR A 75 -16.02 6.41 22.28
CA TYR A 75 -17.20 7.15 21.84
C TYR A 75 -18.53 6.44 22.17
N GLY A 76 -18.47 5.17 22.59
CA GLY A 76 -19.63 4.28 22.67
C GLY A 76 -20.19 3.92 21.28
N PRO A 77 -21.12 2.96 21.19
CA PRO A 77 -21.60 2.45 19.90
C PRO A 77 -22.22 3.52 18.99
N VAL A 78 -23.12 4.34 19.54
CA VAL A 78 -23.81 5.40 18.77
C VAL A 78 -22.87 6.55 18.44
N GLY A 79 -22.02 6.96 19.38
CA GLY A 79 -21.05 8.04 19.17
C GLY A 79 -20.01 7.67 18.13
N PHE A 80 -19.51 6.43 18.13
CA PHE A 80 -18.59 5.94 17.11
C PHE A 80 -19.22 5.94 15.72
N GLN A 81 -20.45 5.43 15.57
CA GLN A 81 -21.14 5.45 14.28
C GLN A 81 -21.33 6.87 13.75
N ASN A 82 -21.76 7.81 14.61
CA ASN A 82 -21.89 9.21 14.22
C ASN A 82 -20.55 9.83 13.82
N PHE A 83 -19.49 9.56 14.58
CA PHE A 83 -18.14 10.04 14.28
C PHE A 83 -17.62 9.48 12.94
N ILE A 84 -17.79 8.19 12.67
CA ILE A 84 -17.42 7.60 11.38
C ILE A 84 -18.24 8.21 10.25
N LYS A 85 -19.57 8.33 10.40
CA LYS A 85 -20.44 8.96 9.39
C LYS A 85 -20.07 10.42 9.12
N GLU A 86 -19.62 11.14 10.14
CA GLU A 86 -19.15 12.51 10.00
C GLU A 86 -17.80 12.58 9.28
N LYS A 87 -16.85 11.71 9.59
CA LYS A 87 -15.46 11.83 9.13
C LYS A 87 -15.14 11.04 7.88
N VAL A 88 -15.74 9.87 7.69
CA VAL A 88 -15.40 8.92 6.63
C VAL A 88 -16.40 8.99 5.50
N VAL A 89 -15.92 9.09 4.27
CA VAL A 89 -16.75 9.08 3.07
C VAL A 89 -16.27 7.97 2.13
N PRO A 90 -16.99 6.84 2.08
CA PRO A 90 -16.74 5.76 1.14
C PRO A 90 -16.97 6.24 -0.30
N ILE A 91 -16.07 5.87 -1.21
CA ILE A 91 -16.17 6.19 -2.64
C ILE A 91 -15.95 4.91 -3.44
N ASP A 92 -16.90 4.62 -4.33
CA ASP A 92 -16.74 3.57 -5.32
C ASP A 92 -15.80 4.03 -6.43
N GLY A 93 -14.67 3.35 -6.60
CA GLY A 93 -13.74 3.61 -7.69
C GLY A 93 -12.54 2.65 -7.72
N ASP A 94 -11.75 2.76 -8.78
CA ASP A 94 -10.60 1.90 -9.04
C ASP A 94 -9.43 2.71 -9.58
N ILE A 95 -8.26 2.56 -8.94
CA ILE A 95 -7.02 3.21 -9.35
C ILE A 95 -6.58 2.79 -10.76
N MET A 96 -7.05 1.64 -11.26
CA MET A 96 -6.72 1.15 -12.61
C MET A 96 -7.33 2.00 -13.73
N HIS A 97 -8.27 2.90 -13.41
CA HIS A 97 -8.96 3.73 -14.39
C HIS A 97 -8.57 5.21 -14.30
N ASP A 98 -8.74 5.94 -15.41
CA ASP A 98 -8.60 7.39 -15.41
C ASP A 98 -9.60 8.02 -14.44
N ASN A 99 -9.20 9.13 -13.81
CA ASN A 99 -9.93 9.77 -12.72
C ASN A 99 -10.36 8.81 -11.60
N LEU A 100 -9.64 7.70 -11.40
CA LEU A 100 -9.91 6.69 -10.39
C LEU A 100 -11.27 5.98 -10.59
N GLY A 101 -11.80 5.97 -11.82
CA GLY A 101 -13.10 5.39 -12.14
C GLY A 101 -14.30 6.22 -11.65
N LEU A 102 -14.06 7.46 -11.22
CA LEU A 102 -15.07 8.35 -10.68
C LEU A 102 -15.81 9.11 -11.79
N ASP A 103 -17.07 9.46 -11.53
CA ASP A 103 -17.83 10.32 -12.43
C ASP A 103 -17.36 11.78 -12.37
N SER A 104 -17.73 12.58 -13.37
CA SER A 104 -17.30 13.98 -13.47
C SER A 104 -17.74 14.85 -12.29
N ALA A 105 -18.88 14.54 -11.65
CA ALA A 105 -19.38 15.31 -10.51
C ALA A 105 -18.53 15.02 -9.26
N GLN A 106 -18.24 13.74 -8.99
CA GLN A 106 -17.35 13.31 -7.92
C GLN A 106 -15.93 13.87 -8.10
N VAL A 107 -15.37 13.80 -9.31
CA VAL A 107 -14.06 14.39 -9.62
C VAL A 107 -14.03 15.88 -9.32
N SER A 108 -15.06 16.63 -9.73
CA SER A 108 -15.15 18.08 -9.49
C SER A 108 -15.20 18.44 -7.99
N VAL A 109 -15.88 17.62 -7.18
CA VAL A 109 -15.93 17.82 -5.72
C VAL A 109 -14.58 17.48 -5.08
N LEU A 110 -14.05 16.30 -5.35
CA LEU A 110 -12.84 15.81 -4.68
C LEU A 110 -11.59 16.63 -5.04
N THR A 111 -11.46 17.08 -6.30
CA THR A 111 -10.33 17.93 -6.71
C THR A 111 -10.31 19.28 -5.98
N LYS A 112 -11.46 19.79 -5.53
CA LYS A 112 -11.51 21.03 -4.73
C LYS A 112 -11.23 20.77 -3.25
N GLU A 113 -11.61 19.60 -2.74
CA GLU A 113 -11.57 19.31 -1.31
C GLU A 113 -10.34 18.58 -0.82
N VAL A 114 -9.74 17.69 -1.61
CA VAL A 114 -8.63 16.83 -1.18
C VAL A 114 -7.35 17.66 -1.01
N ASP A 115 -6.78 17.60 0.19
CA ASP A 115 -5.50 18.24 0.54
C ASP A 115 -4.34 17.25 0.51
N ALA A 116 -4.57 15.95 0.72
CA ALA A 116 -3.53 14.94 0.71
C ALA A 116 -4.03 13.59 0.20
N ILE A 117 -3.16 12.82 -0.42
CA ILE A 117 -3.45 11.46 -0.87
C ILE A 117 -2.48 10.47 -0.21
N ILE A 118 -3.03 9.39 0.35
CA ILE A 118 -2.26 8.21 0.78
C ILE A 118 -2.59 7.09 -0.21
N ASN A 119 -1.66 6.81 -1.11
CA ASN A 119 -1.80 5.78 -2.12
C ASN A 119 -1.19 4.45 -1.64
N GLY A 120 -2.04 3.57 -1.10
CA GLY A 120 -1.66 2.23 -0.63
C GLY A 120 -2.26 1.08 -1.45
N ALA A 121 -3.12 1.37 -2.43
CA ALA A 121 -3.70 0.33 -3.28
C ALA A 121 -2.66 -0.26 -4.23
N ALA A 122 -2.55 -1.58 -4.19
CA ALA A 122 -1.69 -2.39 -5.05
C ALA A 122 -2.14 -3.86 -4.97
N THR A 123 -1.83 -4.65 -6.00
CA THR A 123 -1.75 -6.10 -5.83
C THR A 123 -0.41 -6.48 -5.22
N THR A 124 -0.43 -7.24 -4.13
CA THR A 124 0.77 -7.71 -3.41
C THR A 124 1.11 -9.17 -3.72
N ASN A 125 0.44 -9.77 -4.71
CA ASN A 125 0.63 -11.17 -5.09
C ASN A 125 1.89 -11.31 -5.97
N PHE A 126 2.89 -12.06 -5.48
CA PHE A 126 4.17 -12.25 -6.17
C PHE A 126 4.04 -13.08 -7.47
N TYR A 127 2.92 -13.79 -7.64
CA TYR A 127 2.63 -14.57 -8.83
C TYR A 127 1.28 -14.15 -9.44
N GLU A 128 1.05 -12.83 -9.52
CA GLU A 128 -0.10 -12.23 -10.19
C GLU A 128 0.06 -12.24 -11.72
N ARG A 129 -1.07 -12.19 -12.44
CA ARG A 129 -1.06 -11.92 -13.87
C ARG A 129 -0.37 -10.58 -14.14
N TYR A 130 0.50 -10.55 -15.16
CA TYR A 130 1.27 -9.35 -15.46
C TYR A 130 0.42 -8.14 -15.83
N ASP A 131 -0.66 -8.35 -16.61
CA ASP A 131 -1.60 -7.30 -16.98
C ASP A 131 -2.29 -6.66 -15.77
N VAL A 132 -2.72 -7.46 -14.80
CA VAL A 132 -3.32 -6.97 -13.55
C VAL A 132 -2.29 -6.21 -12.72
N ALA A 133 -1.08 -6.74 -12.58
CA ALA A 133 -0.02 -6.12 -11.79
C ALA A 133 0.46 -4.79 -12.39
N LEU A 134 0.63 -4.70 -13.71
CA LEU A 134 0.97 -3.44 -14.40
C LEU A 134 -0.12 -2.39 -14.21
N ASN A 135 -1.38 -2.76 -14.47
CA ASN A 135 -2.50 -1.83 -14.36
C ASN A 135 -2.68 -1.33 -12.91
N SER A 136 -2.54 -2.21 -11.92
CA SER A 136 -2.74 -1.83 -10.51
C SER A 136 -1.54 -1.10 -9.93
N ASN A 137 -0.34 -1.66 -10.03
CA ASN A 137 0.83 -1.17 -9.29
C ASN A 137 1.57 -0.05 -10.02
N ALA A 138 1.64 -0.11 -11.35
CA ALA A 138 2.32 0.89 -12.17
C ALA A 138 1.35 1.98 -12.65
N LEU A 139 0.38 1.63 -13.49
CA LEU A 139 -0.57 2.61 -14.01
C LEU A 139 -1.48 3.17 -12.93
N GLY A 140 -1.85 2.39 -11.91
CA GLY A 140 -2.62 2.90 -10.79
C GLY A 140 -1.87 3.96 -9.98
N ALA A 141 -0.54 3.84 -9.83
CA ALA A 141 0.27 4.89 -9.24
C ALA A 141 0.27 6.16 -10.10
N LYS A 142 0.40 6.01 -11.43
CA LYS A 142 0.29 7.12 -12.38
C LYS A 142 -1.09 7.80 -12.32
N ASN A 143 -2.18 7.04 -12.35
CA ASN A 143 -3.55 7.57 -12.33
C ASN A 143 -3.83 8.36 -11.05
N VAL A 144 -3.36 7.86 -9.90
CA VAL A 144 -3.46 8.60 -8.63
C VAL A 144 -2.63 9.89 -8.64
N CYS A 145 -1.44 9.87 -9.25
CA CYS A 145 -0.62 11.06 -9.44
C CYS A 145 -1.31 12.09 -10.34
N GLU A 146 -1.86 11.66 -11.48
CA GLU A 146 -2.63 12.51 -12.40
C GLU A 146 -3.87 13.12 -11.71
N PHE A 147 -4.59 12.32 -10.93
CA PHE A 147 -5.69 12.82 -10.11
C PHE A 147 -5.20 13.86 -9.09
N GLY A 148 -4.10 13.59 -8.40
CA GLY A 148 -3.52 14.51 -7.42
C GLY A 148 -3.10 15.86 -8.01
N LYS A 149 -2.60 15.87 -9.25
CA LYS A 149 -2.28 17.12 -9.99
C LYS A 149 -3.51 17.96 -10.31
N LYS A 150 -4.69 17.35 -10.39
CA LYS A 150 -5.96 18.07 -10.60
C LYS A 150 -6.48 18.72 -9.31
N CYS A 151 -5.98 18.33 -8.13
CA CYS A 151 -6.47 18.87 -6.87
C CYS A 151 -5.93 20.27 -6.57
N CYS A 152 -6.81 21.21 -6.26
CA CYS A 152 -6.45 22.63 -6.09
C CYS A 152 -5.60 22.92 -4.84
N ASN A 153 -5.71 22.08 -3.80
CA ASN A 153 -5.13 22.33 -2.48
C ASN A 153 -4.07 21.29 -2.07
N MET A 154 -3.54 20.56 -3.05
CA MET A 154 -2.70 19.40 -2.79
C MET A 154 -1.43 19.77 -2.01
N LYS A 155 -1.22 19.10 -0.88
CA LYS A 155 -0.08 19.27 0.02
C LYS A 155 0.91 18.13 -0.12
N LEU A 156 0.41 16.91 -0.32
CA LEU A 156 1.23 15.71 -0.35
C LEU A 156 0.50 14.54 -1.02
N LEU A 157 1.21 13.86 -1.92
CA LEU A 157 0.92 12.48 -2.30
C LEU A 157 1.95 11.56 -1.62
N LEU A 158 1.50 10.77 -0.66
CA LEU A 158 2.29 9.70 -0.06
C LEU A 158 2.00 8.41 -0.83
N HIS A 159 3.01 7.84 -1.48
CA HIS A 159 2.91 6.55 -2.15
C HIS A 159 3.58 5.46 -1.33
N VAL A 160 2.83 4.40 -1.02
CA VAL A 160 3.35 3.21 -0.35
C VAL A 160 3.94 2.28 -1.40
N SER A 161 5.27 2.27 -1.49
CA SER A 161 6.05 1.32 -2.28
C SER A 161 6.48 0.11 -1.45
N THR A 162 7.69 -0.42 -1.67
CA THR A 162 8.27 -1.51 -0.89
C THR A 162 9.80 -1.45 -0.94
N ALA A 163 10.48 -1.87 0.13
CA ALA A 163 11.93 -2.01 0.13
C ALA A 163 12.41 -3.05 -0.90
N PHE A 164 11.55 -4.00 -1.26
CA PHE A 164 11.87 -5.07 -2.22
C PHE A 164 11.99 -4.59 -3.68
N VAL A 165 11.76 -3.29 -3.97
CA VAL A 165 12.13 -2.71 -5.28
C VAL A 165 13.64 -2.72 -5.52
N ALA A 166 14.45 -2.91 -4.47
CA ALA A 166 15.89 -3.18 -4.56
C ALA A 166 16.23 -4.58 -5.14
N GLY A 167 15.22 -5.44 -5.35
CA GLY A 167 15.43 -6.78 -5.90
C GLY A 167 16.33 -7.63 -5.02
N THR A 168 17.39 -8.20 -5.60
CA THR A 168 18.38 -9.04 -4.92
C THR A 168 19.73 -8.34 -4.73
N GLN A 169 19.75 -7.01 -4.77
CA GLN A 169 20.97 -6.23 -4.56
C GLN A 169 21.42 -6.33 -3.10
N GLU A 170 22.73 -6.38 -2.90
CA GLU A 170 23.37 -6.48 -1.59
C GLU A 170 24.19 -5.22 -1.27
N GLY A 171 24.50 -5.02 0.01
CA GLY A 171 25.31 -3.89 0.49
C GLY A 171 24.50 -2.65 0.88
N LEU A 172 25.18 -1.51 0.97
CA LEU A 172 24.56 -0.24 1.36
C LEU A 172 23.77 0.36 0.20
N LEU A 173 22.44 0.26 0.27
CA LEU A 173 21.52 0.84 -0.70
C LEU A 173 20.93 2.15 -0.16
N LEU A 174 21.24 3.27 -0.81
CA LEU A 174 20.73 4.58 -0.41
C LEU A 174 19.32 4.82 -0.98
N GLU A 175 18.51 5.57 -0.23
CA GLU A 175 17.21 6.05 -0.69
C GLU A 175 17.40 7.04 -1.85
N ARG A 176 17.15 6.57 -3.08
CA ARG A 176 17.13 7.39 -4.28
C ARG A 176 15.91 7.08 -5.14
N ALA A 177 15.49 8.07 -5.91
CA ALA A 177 14.47 7.89 -6.93
C ALA A 177 14.98 6.98 -8.05
N PHE A 178 14.08 6.20 -8.65
CA PHE A 178 14.33 5.53 -9.92
C PHE A 178 14.24 6.52 -11.07
N HIS A 179 15.09 6.34 -12.07
CA HIS A 179 15.06 7.13 -13.31
C HIS A 179 14.27 6.42 -14.40
N ASN A 180 13.91 7.17 -15.45
CA ASN A 180 13.31 6.57 -16.64
C ASN A 180 14.26 5.53 -17.25
N GLY A 181 13.71 4.37 -17.64
CA GLY A 181 14.49 3.29 -18.23
C GLY A 181 15.30 2.45 -17.25
N GLU A 182 15.31 2.80 -15.97
CA GLU A 182 16.18 2.15 -14.98
C GLU A 182 15.78 0.68 -14.75
N THR A 183 16.79 -0.20 -14.67
CA THR A 183 16.67 -1.63 -14.39
C THR A 183 17.68 -2.04 -13.33
N LEU A 184 17.45 -3.17 -12.66
CA LEU A 184 18.45 -3.75 -11.74
C LEU A 184 19.50 -4.59 -12.48
N ARG A 185 19.24 -4.92 -13.76
CA ARG A 185 20.14 -5.69 -14.60
C ARG A 185 20.90 -4.77 -15.56
N GLU A 186 22.22 -4.73 -15.41
CA GLU A 186 23.08 -3.89 -16.24
C GLU A 186 22.90 -4.16 -17.75
N GLY A 187 22.91 -3.09 -18.55
CA GLY A 187 22.78 -3.15 -20.01
C GLY A 187 21.35 -3.25 -20.54
N TYR A 188 20.33 -3.21 -19.68
CA TYR A 188 18.92 -3.23 -20.09
C TYR A 188 18.25 -1.88 -19.83
N TYR A 189 17.28 -1.55 -20.69
CA TYR A 189 16.45 -0.37 -20.58
C TYR A 189 14.98 -0.79 -20.45
N LEU A 190 14.30 -0.30 -19.41
CA LEU A 190 12.89 -0.59 -19.17
C LEU A 190 11.98 0.50 -19.77
N ASP A 191 11.43 0.22 -20.94
CA ASP A 191 10.35 1.03 -21.51
C ASP A 191 8.99 0.51 -21.04
N ILE A 192 8.31 1.28 -20.19
CA ILE A 192 7.02 0.88 -19.62
C ILE A 192 5.92 0.85 -20.69
N GLU A 193 5.97 1.71 -21.72
CA GLU A 193 4.96 1.68 -22.78
C GLU A 193 5.14 0.45 -23.69
N GLU A 194 6.39 0.04 -23.96
CA GLU A 194 6.65 -1.23 -24.67
C GLU A 194 6.13 -2.43 -23.86
N GLU A 195 6.28 -2.45 -22.53
CA GLU A 195 5.72 -3.51 -21.68
C GLU A 195 4.18 -3.55 -21.73
N LEU A 196 3.53 -2.38 -21.76
CA LEU A 196 2.08 -2.30 -21.92
C LEU A 196 1.65 -2.82 -23.30
N GLN A 197 2.38 -2.47 -24.36
CA GLN A 197 2.09 -2.95 -25.69
C GLN A 197 2.32 -4.47 -25.83
N LEU A 198 3.39 -4.99 -25.22
CA LEU A 198 3.67 -6.42 -25.15
C LEU A 198 2.50 -7.17 -24.51
N VAL A 199 2.01 -6.69 -23.36
CA VAL A 199 0.88 -7.31 -22.68
C VAL A 199 -0.40 -7.26 -23.50
N ARG A 200 -0.68 -6.14 -24.19
CA ARG A 200 -1.83 -6.03 -25.11
C ARG A 200 -1.73 -7.06 -26.24
N ASN A 201 -0.57 -7.16 -26.89
CA ASN A 201 -0.35 -8.09 -28.00
C ASN A 201 -0.53 -9.54 -27.56
N VAL A 202 0.13 -9.95 -26.46
CA VAL A 202 0.01 -11.32 -25.92
C VAL A 202 -1.43 -11.62 -25.53
N LYS A 203 -2.16 -10.65 -24.97
CA LYS A 203 -3.57 -10.84 -24.63
C LYS A 203 -4.44 -11.07 -25.88
N THR A 204 -4.23 -10.28 -26.94
CA THR A 204 -4.95 -10.46 -28.21
C THR A 204 -4.63 -11.83 -28.84
N GLU A 205 -3.37 -12.23 -28.91
CA GLU A 205 -2.95 -13.54 -29.43
C GLU A 205 -3.59 -14.70 -28.64
N LEU A 206 -3.63 -14.60 -27.31
CA LEU A 206 -4.28 -15.60 -26.47
C LEU A 206 -5.80 -15.67 -26.71
N MET A 207 -6.46 -14.54 -26.92
CA MET A 207 -7.90 -14.49 -27.23
C MET A 207 -8.21 -15.11 -28.60
N GLU A 208 -7.36 -14.87 -29.61
CA GLU A 208 -7.53 -15.45 -30.95
C GLU A 208 -7.25 -16.96 -30.98
N ALA A 209 -6.27 -17.43 -30.19
CA ALA A 209 -5.91 -18.85 -30.12
C ALA A 209 -6.88 -19.70 -29.30
N LEU A 210 -7.66 -19.10 -28.40
CA LEU A 210 -8.56 -19.80 -27.46
C LEU A 210 -10.01 -19.67 -27.90
N SER A 211 -10.42 -20.49 -28.86
CA SER A 211 -11.74 -20.38 -29.51
C SER A 211 -12.96 -20.74 -28.65
N ASP A 212 -12.83 -21.24 -27.40
CA ASP A 212 -13.95 -21.25 -26.41
C ASP A 212 -13.62 -21.76 -24.99
N SER A 213 -12.36 -22.07 -24.63
CA SER A 213 -12.00 -22.20 -23.20
C SER A 213 -10.49 -22.33 -22.97
N SER A 214 -9.93 -21.40 -22.21
CA SER A 214 -9.40 -21.69 -20.87
C SER A 214 -8.89 -20.39 -20.27
N GLU A 215 -9.74 -19.67 -19.56
CA GLU A 215 -9.37 -18.53 -18.69
C GLU A 215 -8.17 -18.89 -17.79
N LYS A 216 -8.07 -20.18 -17.42
CA LYS A 216 -6.95 -20.76 -16.68
C LYS A 216 -5.63 -20.73 -17.46
N LEU A 217 -5.65 -21.01 -18.78
CA LEU A 217 -4.46 -20.93 -19.62
C LEU A 217 -3.99 -19.49 -19.79
N GLU A 218 -4.91 -18.56 -20.09
CA GLU A 218 -4.61 -17.13 -20.17
C GLU A 218 -3.97 -16.64 -18.86
N LYS A 219 -4.61 -16.95 -17.73
CA LYS A 219 -4.10 -16.61 -16.40
C LYS A 219 -2.70 -17.19 -16.16
N SER A 220 -2.46 -18.44 -16.56
CA SER A 220 -1.15 -19.10 -16.40
C SER A 220 -0.08 -18.43 -17.27
N LYS A 221 -0.39 -18.19 -18.55
CA LYS A 221 0.54 -17.55 -19.50
C LYS A 221 0.88 -16.13 -19.10
N MET A 222 -0.09 -15.38 -18.59
CA MET A 222 0.11 -14.00 -18.16
C MET A 222 0.92 -13.91 -16.85
N LYS A 223 0.84 -14.92 -15.98
CA LYS A 223 1.73 -15.07 -14.82
C LYS A 223 3.16 -15.42 -15.23
N GLU A 224 3.30 -16.38 -16.15
CA GLU A 224 4.59 -16.81 -16.70
C GLU A 224 5.31 -15.62 -17.38
N LEU A 225 4.58 -14.83 -18.17
CA LEU A 225 5.10 -13.61 -18.80
C LEU A 225 5.62 -12.62 -17.74
N GLY A 226 4.81 -12.31 -16.72
CA GLY A 226 5.21 -11.36 -15.67
C GLY A 226 6.47 -11.78 -14.92
N LEU A 227 6.60 -13.07 -14.61
CA LEU A 227 7.83 -13.60 -14.00
C LEU A 227 9.03 -13.48 -14.94
N LYS A 228 8.87 -13.83 -16.23
CA LYS A 228 9.93 -13.68 -17.23
C LYS A 228 10.38 -12.22 -17.38
N ARG A 229 9.45 -11.27 -17.41
CA ARG A 229 9.77 -9.83 -17.52
C ARG A 229 10.45 -9.31 -16.25
N ALA A 230 10.00 -9.73 -15.06
CA ALA A 230 10.67 -9.39 -13.80
C ALA A 230 12.13 -9.84 -13.81
N CYS A 231 12.38 -11.13 -14.07
CA CYS A 231 13.74 -11.68 -14.12
C CYS A 231 14.57 -11.03 -15.23
N HIS A 232 13.96 -10.71 -16.38
CA HIS A 232 14.63 -10.07 -17.50
C HIS A 232 15.27 -8.73 -17.10
N PHE A 233 14.56 -7.93 -16.30
CA PHE A 233 15.02 -6.62 -15.83
C PHE A 233 15.72 -6.63 -14.46
N GLY A 234 15.92 -7.82 -13.86
CA GLY A 234 16.68 -8.00 -12.61
C GLY A 234 15.84 -7.97 -11.33
N TRP A 235 14.52 -7.99 -11.42
CA TRP A 235 13.63 -8.13 -10.26
C TRP A 235 13.21 -9.59 -10.03
N PRO A 236 13.08 -10.05 -8.78
CA PRO A 236 12.80 -11.46 -8.48
C PRO A 236 11.36 -11.88 -8.79
N ASN A 237 10.41 -10.93 -8.87
CA ASN A 237 8.99 -11.23 -9.12
C ASN A 237 8.23 -10.02 -9.67
N VAL A 238 7.03 -10.28 -10.18
CA VAL A 238 6.17 -9.27 -10.83
C VAL A 238 5.76 -8.14 -9.88
N TYR A 239 5.57 -8.41 -8.58
CA TYR A 239 5.21 -7.39 -7.60
C TYR A 239 6.33 -6.35 -7.48
N THR A 240 7.57 -6.79 -7.25
CA THR A 240 8.72 -5.88 -7.10
C THR A 240 9.00 -5.08 -8.37
N LEU A 241 8.94 -5.72 -9.56
CA LEU A 241 9.04 -5.05 -10.85
C LEU A 241 7.98 -3.94 -11.00
N THR A 242 6.72 -4.28 -10.80
CA THR A 242 5.60 -3.35 -11.05
C THR A 242 5.50 -2.23 -10.00
N LYS A 243 5.99 -2.46 -8.77
CA LYS A 243 6.19 -1.41 -7.77
C LYS A 243 7.30 -0.44 -8.19
N ALA A 244 8.43 -0.94 -8.70
CA ALA A 244 9.49 -0.10 -9.24
C ALA A 244 9.01 0.72 -10.46
N MET A 245 8.25 0.10 -11.38
CA MET A 245 7.58 0.81 -12.49
C MET A 245 6.65 1.91 -12.01
N GLY A 246 5.88 1.68 -10.94
CA GLY A 246 5.06 2.70 -10.30
C GLY A 246 5.89 3.88 -9.81
N GLU A 247 7.03 3.64 -9.16
CA GLU A 247 7.94 4.72 -8.73
C GLU A 247 8.54 5.50 -9.91
N ILE A 248 8.94 4.81 -10.99
CA ILE A 248 9.44 5.43 -12.22
C ILE A 248 8.37 6.37 -12.80
N LEU A 249 7.13 5.88 -12.94
CA LEU A 249 6.02 6.68 -13.45
C LEU A 249 5.71 7.87 -12.53
N LEU A 250 5.75 7.71 -11.21
CA LEU A 250 5.61 8.86 -10.30
C LEU A 250 6.70 9.89 -10.53
N GLY A 251 7.95 9.46 -10.69
CA GLY A 251 9.08 10.35 -11.00
C GLY A 251 8.89 11.14 -12.30
N GLN A 252 8.33 10.51 -13.33
CA GLN A 252 8.04 11.13 -14.63
C GLN A 252 6.83 12.07 -14.60
N TYR A 253 5.73 11.65 -13.98
CA TYR A 253 4.44 12.31 -14.11
C TYR A 253 4.11 13.28 -12.96
N LYS A 254 4.93 13.35 -11.89
CA LYS A 254 4.66 14.23 -10.74
C LYS A 254 4.50 15.70 -11.08
N GLY A 255 5.23 16.21 -12.07
CA GLY A 255 5.35 17.66 -12.28
C GLY A 255 5.78 18.36 -10.98
N GLU A 256 4.99 19.33 -10.51
CA GLU A 256 5.22 20.08 -9.26
C GLU A 256 4.60 19.42 -8.02
N LEU A 257 3.90 18.28 -8.17
CA LEU A 257 3.24 17.60 -7.07
C LEU A 257 4.26 17.15 -6.01
N PRO A 258 4.11 17.54 -4.73
CA PRO A 258 4.95 17.01 -3.66
C PRO A 258 4.63 15.52 -3.44
N ILE A 259 5.61 14.66 -3.71
CA ILE A 259 5.49 13.20 -3.53
C ILE A 259 6.49 12.71 -2.48
N VAL A 260 6.00 11.88 -1.56
CA VAL A 260 6.84 11.06 -0.68
C VAL A 260 6.60 9.60 -1.04
N ILE A 261 7.67 8.87 -1.34
CA ILE A 261 7.63 7.43 -1.54
C ILE A 261 8.15 6.78 -0.25
N ILE A 262 7.32 5.95 0.38
CA ILE A 262 7.77 5.13 1.50
C ILE A 262 7.97 3.70 1.03
N ARG A 263 9.08 3.06 1.44
CA ARG A 263 9.43 1.69 1.02
C ARG A 263 9.42 0.75 2.23
N PRO A 264 8.24 0.36 2.74
CA PRO A 264 8.17 -0.61 3.84
C PRO A 264 8.76 -1.96 3.44
N THR A 265 9.32 -2.67 4.43
CA THR A 265 9.69 -4.09 4.33
C THR A 265 8.45 -4.96 4.59
N MET A 266 8.61 -6.17 5.14
CA MET A 266 7.48 -6.97 5.58
C MET A 266 6.76 -6.27 6.74
N VAL A 267 5.46 -6.03 6.57
CA VAL A 267 4.60 -5.47 7.62
C VAL A 267 3.89 -6.63 8.32
N THR A 268 3.92 -6.64 9.65
CA THR A 268 3.29 -7.65 10.53
C THR A 268 2.46 -6.96 11.61
N SER A 269 2.08 -7.70 12.64
CA SER A 269 1.28 -7.26 13.79
C SER A 269 1.77 -5.97 14.44
N THR A 270 0.83 -5.25 15.06
CA THR A 270 1.13 -4.05 15.82
C THR A 270 1.95 -4.41 17.06
N TYR A 271 3.07 -3.72 17.27
CA TYR A 271 3.88 -3.94 18.48
C TYR A 271 3.25 -3.31 19.73
N GLN A 272 2.69 -2.10 19.63
CA GLN A 272 2.18 -1.35 20.78
C GLN A 272 0.95 -0.51 20.47
N ASP A 273 0.95 0.23 19.36
CA ASP A 273 -0.11 1.18 19.00
C ASP A 273 -0.86 0.69 17.75
N PRO A 274 -2.21 0.74 17.70
CA PRO A 274 -3.12 1.19 18.76
C PRO A 274 -3.15 0.29 20.01
N PHE A 275 -2.99 -1.01 19.84
CA PHE A 275 -2.79 -1.99 20.91
C PHE A 275 -1.87 -3.11 20.41
N PRO A 276 -1.16 -3.84 21.27
CA PRO A 276 -0.24 -4.88 20.86
C PRO A 276 -0.97 -6.09 20.25
N GLY A 277 -0.35 -6.71 19.24
CA GLY A 277 -0.79 -7.98 18.66
C GLY A 277 -1.96 -7.89 17.68
N TRP A 278 -2.39 -6.69 17.27
CA TRP A 278 -3.39 -6.59 16.21
C TRP A 278 -2.79 -7.06 14.89
N ILE A 279 -3.45 -8.04 14.30
CA ILE A 279 -3.11 -8.66 13.04
C ILE A 279 -4.41 -8.89 12.26
N GLU A 280 -4.35 -8.78 10.93
CA GLU A 280 -5.50 -9.05 10.08
C GLU A 280 -5.23 -10.21 9.12
N GLY A 281 -5.75 -11.37 9.51
CA GLY A 281 -5.51 -12.64 8.82
C GLY A 281 -4.05 -13.09 8.93
N THR A 282 -3.79 -14.32 8.50
CA THR A 282 -2.45 -14.90 8.50
C THR A 282 -1.76 -14.64 7.16
N ARG A 283 -0.88 -13.65 7.08
CA ARG A 283 -0.14 -13.30 5.85
C ARG A 283 1.38 -13.41 6.06
N THR A 284 2.07 -13.96 5.06
CA THR A 284 3.55 -13.98 5.01
C THR A 284 4.18 -14.53 6.30
N ILE A 285 4.85 -13.69 7.10
CA ILE A 285 5.53 -14.07 8.35
C ILE A 285 4.54 -14.45 9.45
N ASP A 286 3.31 -13.95 9.39
CA ASP A 286 2.32 -14.19 10.42
C ASP A 286 1.91 -15.66 10.49
N ALA A 287 1.90 -16.36 9.36
CA ALA A 287 1.64 -17.80 9.32
C ALA A 287 2.72 -18.59 10.08
N LEU A 288 3.98 -18.11 10.05
CA LEU A 288 5.07 -18.70 10.82
C LEU A 288 4.92 -18.40 12.31
N ILE A 289 4.48 -17.19 12.67
CA ILE A 289 4.20 -16.80 14.06
C ILE A 289 3.08 -17.68 14.64
N VAL A 290 1.96 -17.82 13.92
CA VAL A 290 0.82 -18.65 14.36
C VAL A 290 1.21 -20.13 14.43
N ALA A 291 1.90 -20.67 13.41
CA ALA A 291 2.33 -22.06 13.44
C ALA A 291 3.32 -22.36 14.58
N TYR A 292 4.14 -21.39 14.97
CA TYR A 292 5.02 -21.51 16.13
C TYR A 292 4.22 -21.49 17.44
N ASP A 293 3.25 -20.56 17.58
CA ASP A 293 2.38 -20.45 18.75
C ASP A 293 1.52 -21.72 18.95
N GLU A 294 0.98 -22.27 17.87
CA GLU A 294 0.24 -23.53 17.85
C GLU A 294 1.14 -24.77 18.03
N GLN A 295 2.46 -24.60 18.16
CA GLN A 295 3.47 -25.67 18.24
C GLN A 295 3.51 -26.61 17.02
N ALA A 296 2.84 -26.25 15.93
CA ALA A 296 2.91 -26.96 14.65
C ALA A 296 4.29 -26.81 13.98
N LEU A 297 4.98 -25.71 14.27
CA LEU A 297 6.35 -25.44 13.82
C LEU A 297 7.27 -25.22 15.05
N PRO A 298 7.90 -26.27 15.61
CA PRO A 298 8.67 -26.15 16.85
C PRO A 298 9.98 -25.37 16.69
N CYS A 299 10.46 -25.19 15.46
CA CYS A 299 11.63 -24.37 15.15
C CYS A 299 11.56 -23.81 13.72
N PHE A 300 12.18 -22.65 13.51
CA PHE A 300 12.33 -22.03 12.19
C PHE A 300 13.79 -22.11 11.75
N LEU A 301 14.05 -22.73 10.59
CA LEU A 301 15.39 -22.80 10.00
C LEU A 301 15.73 -21.44 9.39
N GLY A 302 16.79 -20.81 9.88
CA GLY A 302 17.34 -19.58 9.33
C GLY A 302 18.87 -19.65 9.32
N ASP A 303 19.51 -18.90 8.41
CA ASP A 303 20.95 -18.73 8.47
C ASP A 303 21.29 -17.88 9.71
N ARG A 304 22.27 -18.33 10.51
CA ARG A 304 22.71 -17.57 11.70
C ARG A 304 23.42 -16.27 11.33
N ASN A 305 23.81 -16.11 10.07
CA ASN A 305 24.41 -14.90 9.54
C ASN A 305 23.36 -13.91 9.02
N ASP A 306 22.09 -14.33 8.88
CA ASP A 306 21.02 -13.42 8.46
C ASP A 306 20.72 -12.41 9.56
N ILE A 307 20.66 -11.13 9.17
CA ILE A 307 20.28 -10.04 10.06
C ILE A 307 18.79 -9.77 9.89
N ILE A 308 18.01 -10.03 10.94
CA ILE A 308 16.59 -9.65 10.99
C ILE A 308 16.46 -8.28 11.68
N ASP A 309 16.33 -7.24 10.86
CA ASP A 309 16.08 -5.89 11.36
C ASP A 309 14.60 -5.68 11.68
N LEU A 310 14.27 -5.78 12.97
CA LEU A 310 12.98 -5.35 13.49
C LEU A 310 12.96 -3.82 13.61
N LEU A 311 12.55 -3.16 12.52
CA LEU A 311 12.39 -1.71 12.46
C LEU A 311 11.24 -1.26 13.38
N ARG A 312 11.58 -0.93 14.62
CA ARG A 312 10.70 -0.16 15.51
C ARG A 312 10.71 1.30 15.06
N ARG A 313 9.53 1.92 14.98
CA ARG A 313 9.44 3.38 14.97
C ARG A 313 9.88 3.88 16.36
N GLN A 314 11.17 4.18 16.53
CA GLN A 314 11.63 4.88 17.72
C GLN A 314 10.87 6.22 17.79
N GLN A 315 10.18 6.47 18.91
CA GLN A 315 9.85 7.85 19.26
C GLN A 315 11.18 8.60 19.32
N LEU A 316 11.31 9.64 18.51
CA LEU A 316 12.39 10.63 18.57
C LEU A 316 12.27 11.39 19.91
N ASN A 317 12.58 10.73 21.02
CA ASN A 317 12.85 11.38 22.29
C ASN A 317 14.36 11.49 22.43
N MET A 318 14.83 12.72 22.29
CA MET A 318 16.18 13.13 22.61
C MET A 318 16.55 12.60 23.98
N ALA A 319 17.69 11.92 24.05
CA ALA A 319 18.31 11.50 25.29
C ALA A 319 18.54 12.73 26.19
N LYS A 320 17.76 12.81 27.26
CA LYS A 320 18.26 13.31 28.54
C LYS A 320 17.99 12.23 29.58
N ASP A 321 19.07 11.93 30.28
CA ASP A 321 19.19 11.17 31.50
C ASP A 321 19.14 9.64 31.38
N GLY A 322 20.33 9.07 31.63
CA GLY A 322 20.54 7.65 31.70
C GLY A 322 19.97 7.06 32.98
N ASN A 323 19.32 5.92 32.84
CA ASN A 323 19.74 4.73 33.56
C ASN A 323 19.27 3.49 32.78
N LYS A 324 20.12 2.48 32.79
CA LYS A 324 19.94 1.20 32.11
C LYS A 324 18.93 0.35 32.87
N ASP A 325 17.99 -0.27 32.14
CA ASP A 325 17.71 -1.72 32.19
C ASP A 325 16.30 -2.03 31.65
N MET A 326 16.23 -2.49 30.40
CA MET A 326 15.16 -3.37 29.93
C MET A 326 15.78 -4.46 29.06
N GLN A 327 16.22 -5.54 29.69
CA GLN A 327 16.43 -6.81 29.01
C GLN A 327 15.06 -7.41 28.67
N CYS A 328 14.63 -7.33 27.41
CA CYS A 328 13.74 -8.35 26.86
C CYS A 328 14.56 -9.63 26.72
N ARG A 329 14.43 -10.55 27.69
CA ARG A 329 14.98 -11.90 27.60
C ARG A 329 14.10 -12.73 26.66
N TRP A 330 14.39 -12.64 25.36
CA TRP A 330 14.22 -13.77 24.47
C TRP A 330 15.61 -14.38 24.30
N TRP A 331 15.71 -15.70 24.46
CA TRP A 331 16.94 -16.52 24.50
C TRP A 331 17.66 -16.63 25.85
N LYS A 332 17.55 -17.82 26.44
CA LYS A 332 18.69 -18.56 27.00
C LYS A 332 18.49 -20.06 26.70
N PRO A 333 19.58 -20.82 26.50
CA PRO A 333 19.66 -22.01 25.65
C PRO A 333 18.88 -23.22 26.15
#